data_AF-A0A0H3FDN9-F1
#
_entry.id   AF-A0A0H3FDN9-F1
#
_cell.length_a   1.000
_cell.length_b   1.000
_cell.length_c   1.000
_cell.angle_alpha   90.00
_cell.angle_beta   90.00
_cell.angle_gamma   90.00
#
_symmetry.space_group_name_H-M   'P 1'
#
loop_
_entity.id
_entity.type
_entity.pdbx_description
1 polymer ?
#
loop_
_entity_poly.entity_id
_entity_poly.type
_entity_poly.pdbx_seq_one_letter_code
_entity_poly.pdbx_strand_id
1 'polypeptide(L)'
;MMLITGGARSGKSHFAEQIAEKRGGEVLYIATSVVTDAEMADRIRYHQQQRPAHWHTFESYRDLGDVVLAHQAQFPTIIIECITTLITNLLFDLAGETPPEHMDFDAIEQHIFAQTTKLMEAAQHPESEVIIVTNEVGMGIVPDNLLARRFRDIAGRVNQQLAAAADDVYLIVSGIPVPVKTSE
;
A
#
# COMPACT_ATOMS: atom_id res chain seq x y z
N MET A 1 6.11 -11.59 -4.71
CA MET A 1 5.87 -10.24 -4.13
C MET A 1 6.21 -10.23 -2.65
N MET A 2 6.61 -9.06 -2.13
CA MET A 2 6.93 -8.85 -0.72
C MET A 2 5.95 -7.87 -0.07
N LEU A 3 5.49 -8.19 1.15
CA LEU A 3 4.66 -7.30 1.95
C LEU A 3 5.44 -6.74 3.15
N ILE A 4 5.38 -5.42 3.33
CA ILE A 4 5.97 -4.70 4.46
C ILE A 4 4.85 -4.00 5.23
N THR A 5 4.67 -4.36 6.50
CA THR A 5 3.65 -3.80 7.39
C THR A 5 4.26 -3.23 8.68
N GLY A 6 3.45 -2.55 9.49
CA GLY A 6 3.85 -1.94 10.76
C GLY A 6 3.15 -0.62 11.05
N GLY A 7 3.39 -0.07 12.24
CA GLY A 7 2.74 1.16 12.71
C GLY A 7 3.14 2.41 11.92
N ALA A 8 2.42 3.52 12.15
CA ALA A 8 2.80 4.82 11.59
C ALA A 8 4.22 5.22 12.02
N ARG A 9 5.00 5.80 11.09
CA ARG A 9 6.39 6.23 11.33
C ARG A 9 7.32 5.11 11.84
N SER A 10 6.99 3.84 11.62
CA SER A 10 7.83 2.73 12.07
C SER A 10 9.06 2.46 11.19
N GLY A 11 9.25 3.17 10.07
CA GLY A 11 10.40 2.98 9.16
C GLY A 11 10.14 2.06 7.95
N LYS A 12 8.87 1.73 7.66
CA LYS A 12 8.48 0.85 6.54
C LYS A 12 8.98 1.30 5.18
N SER A 13 8.73 2.57 4.84
CA SER A 13 9.13 3.18 3.57
C SER A 13 10.64 3.06 3.37
N HIS A 14 11.41 3.42 4.40
CA HIS A 14 12.87 3.32 4.37
C HIS A 14 13.35 1.87 4.17
N PHE A 15 12.71 0.90 4.82
CA PHE A 15 13.06 -0.51 4.63
C PHE A 15 12.72 -0.99 3.21
N ALA A 16 11.56 -0.61 2.66
CA ALA A 16 11.20 -0.90 1.27
C ALA A 16 12.21 -0.31 0.29
N GLU A 17 12.63 0.93 0.53
CA GLU A 17 13.61 1.64 -0.29
C GLU A 17 14.98 0.94 -0.24
N GLN A 18 15.46 0.57 0.95
CA GLN A 18 16.72 -0.18 1.11
C GLN A 18 16.72 -1.52 0.37
N ILE A 19 15.58 -2.21 0.29
CA ILE A 19 15.48 -3.47 -0.46
C ILE A 19 15.61 -3.20 -1.96
N ALA A 20 14.90 -2.19 -2.47
CA ALA A 20 14.97 -1.81 -3.88
C ALA A 20 16.38 -1.34 -4.27
N GLU A 21 17.03 -0.51 -3.45
CA GLU A 21 18.42 -0.06 -3.68
C GLU A 21 19.40 -1.23 -3.73
N LYS A 22 19.26 -2.23 -2.83
CA LYS A 22 20.13 -3.41 -2.82
C LYS A 22 19.96 -4.29 -4.04
N ARG A 23 18.74 -4.37 -4.60
CA ARG A 23 18.49 -5.09 -5.86
C ARG A 23 19.07 -4.35 -7.06
N GLY A 24 19.08 -3.03 -7.00
CA GLY A 24 19.55 -2.17 -8.08
C GLY A 24 18.63 -2.20 -9.31
N GLY A 25 19.01 -1.46 -10.35
CA GLY A 25 18.20 -1.31 -11.56
C GLY A 25 17.15 -0.20 -11.45
N GLU A 26 16.27 -0.15 -12.45
CA GLU A 26 15.21 0.85 -12.52
C GLU A 26 14.09 0.53 -11.51
N VAL A 27 13.66 1.55 -10.76
CA VAL A 27 12.61 1.42 -9.76
C VAL A 27 11.42 2.29 -10.13
N LEU A 28 10.23 1.70 -10.09
CA LEU A 28 8.97 2.42 -10.16
C LEU A 28 8.34 2.51 -8.76
N TYR A 29 8.21 3.72 -8.26
CA TYR A 29 7.50 4.02 -7.02
C TYR A 29 6.07 4.46 -7.33
N ILE A 30 5.09 3.65 -6.94
CA ILE A 30 3.67 3.97 -7.05
C ILE A 30 3.20 4.60 -5.73
N ALA A 31 2.97 5.90 -5.76
CA ALA A 31 2.48 6.66 -4.62
C ALA A 31 0.93 6.71 -4.66
N THR A 32 0.30 6.15 -3.63
CA THR A 32 -1.18 6.11 -3.54
C THR A 32 -1.79 7.33 -2.86
N SER A 33 -0.98 8.19 -2.26
CA SER A 33 -1.44 9.43 -1.63
C SER A 33 -1.93 10.45 -2.64
N VAL A 34 -3.10 11.02 -2.37
CA VAL A 34 -3.62 12.18 -3.10
C VAL A 34 -3.34 13.42 -2.27
N VAL A 35 -2.99 14.54 -2.92
CA VAL A 35 -2.84 15.82 -2.24
C VAL A 35 -4.21 16.31 -1.82
N THR A 36 -4.53 16.16 -0.53
CA THR A 36 -5.81 16.61 0.05
C THR A 36 -5.72 17.97 0.72
N ASP A 37 -4.52 18.37 1.14
CA ASP A 37 -4.24 19.61 1.84
C ASP A 37 -2.76 20.01 1.71
N ALA A 38 -2.41 21.19 2.24
CA ALA A 38 -1.05 21.72 2.17
C ALA A 38 -0.02 20.91 3.00
N GLU A 39 -0.43 20.30 4.12
CA GLU A 39 0.46 19.45 4.91
C GLU A 39 0.82 18.16 4.15
N MET A 40 -0.17 17.55 3.49
CA MET A 40 0.02 16.40 2.62
C MET A 40 0.92 16.76 1.43
N ALA A 41 0.72 17.94 0.83
CA ALA A 41 1.56 18.43 -0.26
C ALA A 41 3.04 18.58 0.16
N ASP A 42 3.30 19.15 1.34
CA ASP A 42 4.65 19.31 1.87
C ASP A 42 5.28 17.95 2.22
N ARG A 43 4.50 17.01 2.77
CA ARG A 43 4.95 15.63 3.02
C ARG A 43 5.32 14.91 1.73
N ILE A 44 4.47 14.96 0.71
CA ILE A 44 4.74 14.36 -0.60
C ILE A 44 6.02 14.96 -1.19
N ARG A 45 6.18 16.28 -1.14
CA ARG A 45 7.38 16.96 -1.66
C ARG A 45 8.65 16.52 -0.92
N TYR A 46 8.60 16.43 0.41
CA TYR A 46 9.71 15.94 1.21
C TYR A 46 10.08 14.49 0.83
N HIS A 47 9.09 13.62 0.66
CA HIS A 47 9.33 12.23 0.25
C HIS A 47 9.90 12.12 -1.18
N GLN A 48 9.39 12.91 -2.14
CA GLN A 48 9.93 12.95 -3.49
C GLN A 48 11.40 13.41 -3.51
N GLN A 49 11.78 14.36 -2.65
CA GLN A 49 13.16 14.85 -2.53
C GLN A 49 14.14 13.85 -1.90
N GLN A 50 13.63 12.91 -1.09
CA GLN A 50 14.46 11.88 -0.45
C GLN A 50 14.74 10.69 -1.38
N ARG A 51 13.89 10.46 -2.39
CA ARG A 51 14.06 9.36 -3.33
C ARG A 51 15.25 9.62 -4.27
N PRO A 52 15.97 8.56 -4.67
CA PRO A 52 17.00 8.71 -5.68
C PRO A 52 16.45 9.32 -6.97
N ALA A 53 17.18 10.27 -7.57
CA ALA A 53 16.73 10.99 -8.76
C ALA A 53 16.53 10.10 -10.01
N HIS A 54 17.07 8.88 -10.00
CA HIS A 54 16.88 7.90 -11.07
C HIS A 54 15.60 7.06 -10.90
N TRP A 55 14.85 7.23 -9.81
CA TRP A 55 13.60 6.49 -9.61
C TRP A 55 12.44 7.18 -10.33
N HIS A 56 11.58 6.36 -10.90
CA HIS A 56 10.34 6.81 -11.52
C HIS A 56 9.24 6.85 -10.46
N THR A 57 8.43 7.91 -10.43
CA THR A 57 7.25 7.99 -9.56
C THR A 57 5.98 8.01 -10.41
N PHE A 58 5.01 7.19 -10.04
CA PHE A 58 3.66 7.16 -10.63
C PHE A 58 2.63 7.39 -9.53
N GLU A 59 1.79 8.40 -9.67
CA GLU A 59 0.77 8.73 -8.67
C GLU A 59 -0.57 8.12 -9.09
N SER A 60 -0.98 7.07 -8.39
CA SER A 60 -2.30 6.46 -8.57
C SER A 60 -2.65 5.60 -7.36
N TYR A 61 -3.95 5.48 -7.11
CA TYR A 61 -4.53 4.55 -6.17
C TYR A 61 -5.62 3.68 -6.83
N ARG A 62 -5.87 3.85 -8.13
CA ARG A 62 -6.87 3.11 -8.91
C ARG A 62 -6.18 2.12 -9.82
N ASP A 63 -6.81 0.97 -9.98
CA ASP A 63 -6.44 -0.06 -10.96
C ASP A 63 -4.94 -0.40 -10.93
N LEU A 64 -4.39 -0.51 -9.71
CA LEU A 64 -2.94 -0.71 -9.53
C LEU A 64 -2.45 -2.02 -10.13
N GLY A 65 -3.31 -3.04 -10.26
CA GLY A 65 -2.97 -4.25 -11.01
C GLY A 65 -2.62 -3.96 -12.47
N ASP A 66 -3.43 -3.12 -13.14
CA ASP A 66 -3.17 -2.73 -14.54
C ASP A 66 -1.92 -1.86 -14.65
N VAL A 67 -1.69 -0.97 -13.67
CA VAL A 67 -0.46 -0.17 -13.59
C VAL A 67 0.77 -1.07 -13.45
N VAL A 68 0.73 -2.06 -12.57
CA VAL A 68 1.85 -3.02 -12.39
C VAL A 68 2.11 -3.79 -13.68
N LEU A 69 1.07 -4.36 -14.31
CA LEU A 69 1.21 -5.11 -15.55
C LEU A 69 1.79 -4.28 -16.69
N ALA A 70 1.43 -2.99 -16.78
CA ALA A 70 1.95 -2.09 -17.81
C ALA A 70 3.43 -1.75 -17.65
N HIS A 71 3.99 -1.89 -16.45
CA HIS A 71 5.34 -1.39 -16.12
C HIS A 71 6.33 -2.50 -15.71
N GLN A 72 5.86 -3.69 -15.32
CA GLN A 72 6.70 -4.77 -14.79
C GLN A 72 7.82 -5.25 -15.72
N ALA A 73 7.66 -5.10 -17.04
CA ALA A 73 8.71 -5.46 -18.00
C ALA A 73 9.85 -4.43 -18.08
N GLN A 74 9.58 -3.18 -17.69
CA GLN A 74 10.55 -2.08 -17.73
C GLN A 74 11.25 -1.90 -16.37
N PHE A 75 10.53 -2.17 -15.28
CA PHE A 75 11.00 -1.90 -13.93
C PHE A 75 11.19 -3.22 -13.18
N PRO A 76 12.43 -3.69 -12.94
CA PRO A 76 12.68 -4.91 -12.18
C PRO A 76 12.23 -4.82 -10.70
N THR A 77 11.96 -3.61 -10.20
CA THR A 77 11.38 -3.40 -8.86
C THR A 77 10.29 -2.35 -8.91
N ILE A 78 9.13 -2.68 -8.33
CA ILE A 78 8.00 -1.78 -8.16
C ILE A 78 7.70 -1.67 -6.66
N ILE A 79 7.63 -0.45 -6.13
CA ILE A 79 7.21 -0.18 -4.75
C ILE A 79 5.82 0.44 -4.76
N ILE A 80 4.89 -0.09 -3.98
CA ILE A 80 3.54 0.47 -3.82
C ILE A 80 3.38 0.97 -2.39
N GLU A 81 3.23 2.28 -2.22
CA GLU A 81 3.08 2.89 -0.90
C GLU A 81 1.95 3.94 -0.85
N CYS A 82 0.91 3.79 -0.02
CA CYS A 82 0.58 2.63 0.83
C CYS A 82 -0.85 2.12 0.64
N ILE A 83 -1.05 0.84 0.93
CA ILE A 83 -2.33 0.16 0.78
C ILE A 83 -3.42 0.80 1.63
N THR A 84 -3.13 1.21 2.86
CA THR A 84 -4.15 1.87 3.69
C THR A 84 -4.63 3.20 3.10
N THR A 85 -3.76 3.95 2.41
CA THR A 85 -4.18 5.18 1.72
C THR A 85 -5.00 4.88 0.48
N LEU A 86 -4.66 3.81 -0.26
CA LEU A 86 -5.51 3.31 -1.34
C LEU A 86 -6.92 2.96 -0.85
N ILE A 87 -7.01 2.22 0.27
CA ILE A 87 -8.30 1.85 0.89
C ILE A 87 -9.10 3.11 1.24
N THR A 88 -8.46 4.10 1.86
CA THR A 88 -9.09 5.38 2.19
C THR A 88 -9.63 6.09 0.95
N ASN A 89 -8.82 6.21 -0.11
CA ASN A 89 -9.23 6.91 -1.33
C ASN A 89 -10.39 6.20 -2.02
N LEU A 90 -10.31 4.87 -2.20
CA LEU A 90 -11.38 4.08 -2.81
C LEU A 90 -12.67 4.16 -2.00
N LEU A 91 -12.57 4.13 -0.66
CA LEU A 91 -13.73 4.29 0.20
C LEU A 91 -14.41 5.63 -0.04
N PHE A 92 -13.67 6.74 -0.04
CA PHE A 92 -14.25 8.07 -0.26
C PHE A 92 -14.81 8.23 -1.66
N ASP A 93 -14.14 7.67 -2.68
CA ASP A 93 -14.63 7.71 -4.05
C ASP A 93 -15.95 6.96 -4.24
N LEU A 94 -16.08 5.79 -3.61
CA LEU A 94 -17.30 4.97 -3.69
C LEU A 94 -18.43 5.55 -2.84
N ALA A 95 -18.10 6.19 -1.72
CA ALA A 95 -19.09 6.85 -0.87
C ALA A 95 -19.64 8.14 -1.50
N GLY A 96 -18.80 8.91 -2.20
CA GLY A 96 -19.16 10.24 -2.70
C GLY A 96 -19.62 11.16 -1.57
N GLU A 97 -20.80 11.74 -1.71
CA GLU A 97 -21.42 12.62 -0.69
C GLU A 97 -22.24 11.83 0.36
N THR A 98 -22.28 10.50 0.27
CA THR A 98 -23.09 9.67 1.17
C THR A 98 -22.53 9.70 2.60
N PRO A 99 -23.33 10.06 3.61
CA PRO A 99 -22.91 10.02 5.01
C PRO A 99 -22.57 8.59 5.47
N PRO A 100 -21.62 8.40 6.40
CA PRO A 100 -21.19 7.07 6.86
C PRO A 100 -22.31 6.14 7.33
N GLU A 101 -23.35 6.68 7.96
CA GLU A 101 -24.53 5.94 8.41
C GLU A 101 -25.37 5.32 7.29
N HIS A 102 -25.19 5.79 6.05
CA HIS A 102 -25.92 5.36 4.87
C HIS A 102 -25.02 4.68 3.82
N MET A 103 -23.72 4.56 4.07
CA MET A 103 -22.80 3.87 3.17
C MET A 103 -23.05 2.35 3.18
N ASP A 104 -23.04 1.76 1.98
CA ASP A 104 -22.98 0.31 1.81
C ASP A 104 -21.53 -0.16 1.94
N PHE A 105 -21.09 -0.38 3.19
CA PHE A 105 -19.72 -0.83 3.47
C PHE A 105 -19.41 -2.20 2.89
N ASP A 106 -20.41 -3.07 2.70
CA ASP A 106 -20.20 -4.41 2.17
C ASP A 106 -19.90 -4.33 0.66
N ALA A 107 -20.65 -3.51 -0.09
CA ALA A 107 -20.35 -3.23 -1.49
C ALA A 107 -19.00 -2.53 -1.68
N ILE A 108 -18.68 -1.56 -0.82
CA ILE A 108 -17.37 -0.87 -0.83
C ILE A 108 -16.24 -1.88 -0.58
N GLU A 109 -16.38 -2.72 0.44
CA GLU A 109 -15.38 -3.73 0.77
C GLU A 109 -15.19 -4.74 -0.37
N GLN A 110 -16.27 -5.20 -1.00
CA GLN A 110 -16.19 -6.08 -2.17
C GLN A 110 -15.41 -5.44 -3.32
N HIS A 111 -15.63 -4.15 -3.59
CA HIS A 111 -14.87 -3.43 -4.61
C HIS A 111 -13.37 -3.35 -4.27
N ILE A 112 -13.05 -2.99 -3.03
CA ILE A 112 -11.66 -2.91 -2.54
C ILE A 112 -10.97 -4.29 -2.61
N PHE A 113 -11.69 -5.36 -2.29
CA PHE A 113 -11.17 -6.72 -2.40
C PHE A 113 -10.91 -7.09 -3.85
N ALA A 114 -11.82 -6.78 -4.78
CA ALA A 114 -11.61 -7.03 -6.20
C ALA A 114 -10.36 -6.30 -6.73
N GLN A 115 -10.15 -5.05 -6.33
CA GLN A 115 -8.95 -4.28 -6.67
C GLN A 115 -7.68 -4.88 -6.04
N THR A 116 -7.76 -5.36 -4.80
CA THR A 116 -6.67 -6.06 -4.11
C THR A 116 -6.31 -7.36 -4.82
N THR A 117 -7.31 -8.16 -5.23
CA THR A 117 -7.10 -9.40 -5.98
C THR A 117 -6.36 -9.16 -7.30
N LYS A 118 -6.82 -8.18 -8.10
CA LYS A 118 -6.13 -7.81 -9.35
C LYS A 118 -4.68 -7.39 -9.11
N LEU A 119 -4.43 -6.62 -8.05
CA LEU A 119 -3.06 -6.23 -7.69
C LEU A 119 -2.20 -7.45 -7.32
N MET A 120 -2.73 -8.39 -6.53
CA MET A 120 -2.01 -9.61 -6.15
C MET A 120 -1.66 -10.46 -7.37
N GLU A 121 -2.61 -10.62 -8.31
CA GLU A 121 -2.39 -11.36 -9.55
C GLU A 121 -1.29 -10.72 -10.41
N ALA A 122 -1.31 -9.39 -10.55
CA ALA A 122 -0.27 -8.65 -11.25
C ALA A 122 1.10 -8.76 -10.54
N ALA A 123 1.11 -8.72 -9.22
CA ALA A 123 2.33 -8.77 -8.40
C ALA A 123 3.01 -10.14 -8.36
N GLN A 124 2.37 -11.20 -8.85
CA GLN A 124 2.94 -12.55 -8.96
C GLN A 124 3.72 -12.77 -10.27
N HIS A 125 3.79 -11.78 -11.17
CA HIS A 125 4.49 -11.94 -12.42
C HIS A 125 6.03 -11.96 -12.24
N PRO A 126 6.77 -12.85 -12.91
CA PRO A 126 8.20 -13.07 -12.66
C PRO A 126 9.12 -11.94 -13.15
N GLU A 127 8.60 -10.94 -13.88
CA GLU A 127 9.41 -9.89 -14.52
C GLU A 127 9.82 -8.77 -13.57
N SER A 128 9.11 -8.60 -12.45
CA SER A 128 9.40 -7.56 -11.46
C SER A 128 9.17 -8.07 -10.05
N GLU A 129 10.03 -7.65 -9.13
CA GLU A 129 9.71 -7.73 -7.71
C GLU A 129 8.74 -6.61 -7.34
N VAL A 130 7.58 -6.98 -6.80
CA VAL A 130 6.62 -6.00 -6.28
C VAL A 130 6.70 -5.97 -4.76
N ILE A 131 7.07 -4.81 -4.22
CA ILE A 131 7.14 -4.51 -2.79
C ILE A 131 5.91 -3.68 -2.42
N ILE A 132 5.07 -4.22 -1.54
CA ILE A 132 3.82 -3.58 -1.11
C ILE A 132 3.97 -3.10 0.34
N VAL A 133 3.69 -1.82 0.58
CA VAL A 133 3.74 -1.22 1.92
C VAL A 133 2.32 -0.96 2.44
N THR A 134 2.02 -1.44 3.65
CA THR A 134 0.75 -1.21 4.35
C THR A 134 0.98 -0.82 5.81
N ASN A 135 -0.06 -0.36 6.51
CA ASN A 135 0.00 -0.04 7.93
C ASN A 135 -0.76 -1.07 8.78
N GLU A 136 -0.24 -1.33 9.98
CA GLU A 136 -1.00 -1.98 11.05
C GLU A 136 -1.81 -0.93 11.81
N VAL A 137 -3.14 -1.02 11.71
CA VAL A 137 -4.10 -0.10 12.35
C VAL A 137 -5.00 -0.78 13.39
N GLY A 138 -4.84 -2.10 13.58
CA GLY A 138 -5.69 -2.94 14.41
C GLY A 138 -5.24 -3.13 15.86
N MET A 139 -4.06 -2.64 16.24
CA MET A 139 -3.48 -2.84 17.60
C MET A 139 -3.90 -1.77 18.63
N GLY A 140 -4.98 -1.04 18.36
CA GLY A 140 -5.53 -0.01 19.24
C GLY A 140 -6.89 -0.39 19.82
N ILE A 141 -7.53 0.57 20.50
CA ILE A 141 -8.91 0.43 20.97
C ILE A 141 -9.88 0.51 19.78
N VAL A 142 -11.08 -0.05 19.95
CA VAL A 142 -12.18 0.09 18.98
C VAL A 142 -12.58 1.57 18.86
N PRO A 143 -12.51 2.19 17.67
CA PRO A 143 -12.92 3.58 17.50
C PRO A 143 -14.42 3.80 17.78
N ASP A 144 -14.79 4.97 18.31
CA ASP A 144 -16.21 5.37 18.44
C ASP A 144 -16.82 5.80 17.10
N ASN A 145 -15.98 6.27 16.18
CA ASN A 145 -16.38 6.69 14.84
C ASN A 145 -16.68 5.47 13.94
N LEU A 146 -17.88 5.41 13.36
CA LEU A 146 -18.34 4.31 12.51
C LEU A 146 -17.41 4.07 11.30
N LEU A 147 -17.06 5.15 10.60
CA LEU A 147 -16.18 5.11 9.43
C LEU A 147 -14.80 4.55 9.80
N ALA A 148 -14.23 4.99 10.92
CA ALA A 148 -12.95 4.52 11.41
C ALA A 148 -12.97 3.03 11.79
N ARG A 149 -14.06 2.54 12.42
CA ARG A 149 -14.24 1.11 12.69
C ARG A 149 -14.25 0.29 11.40
N ARG A 150 -15.06 0.71 10.42
CA ARG A 150 -15.19 0.02 9.14
C ARG A 150 -13.88 0.03 8.36
N PHE A 151 -13.22 1.17 8.27
CA PHE A 151 -11.89 1.28 7.66
C PHE A 151 -10.87 0.33 8.30
N ARG A 152 -10.78 0.32 9.64
CA ARG A 152 -9.86 -0.57 10.37
C ARG A 152 -10.12 -2.04 10.05
N ASP A 153 -11.40 -2.43 10.03
CA ASP A 153 -11.80 -3.81 9.79
C ASP A 153 -11.51 -4.25 8.34
N ILE A 154 -11.79 -3.37 7.35
CA ILE A 154 -11.47 -3.61 5.93
C ILE A 154 -9.95 -3.70 5.74
N ALA A 155 -9.18 -2.75 6.29
CA ALA A 155 -7.72 -2.73 6.20
C ALA A 155 -7.09 -4.01 6.76
N GLY A 156 -7.60 -4.50 7.90
CA GLY A 156 -7.14 -5.76 8.48
C GLY A 156 -7.39 -6.97 7.57
N ARG A 157 -8.51 -7.02 6.86
CA ARG A 157 -8.82 -8.13 5.93
C ARG A 157 -8.06 -8.02 4.61
N VAL A 158 -7.84 -6.81 4.09
CA VAL A 158 -6.96 -6.57 2.94
C VAL A 158 -5.52 -6.99 3.27
N ASN A 159 -4.99 -6.60 4.43
CA ASN A 159 -3.66 -7.01 4.87
C ASN A 159 -3.53 -8.54 4.97
N GLN A 160 -4.58 -9.25 5.41
CA GLN A 160 -4.59 -10.71 5.43
C GLN A 160 -4.50 -11.33 4.04
N GLN A 161 -5.24 -10.81 3.05
CA GLN A 161 -5.16 -11.29 1.67
C GLN A 161 -3.75 -11.10 1.09
N LEU A 162 -3.20 -9.90 1.25
CA LEU A 162 -1.86 -9.58 0.79
C LEU A 162 -0.80 -10.46 1.46
N ALA A 163 -0.88 -10.64 2.78
CA ALA A 163 0.08 -11.46 3.53
C ALA A 163 0.01 -12.94 3.14
N ALA A 164 -1.19 -13.44 2.85
CA ALA A 164 -1.37 -14.82 2.39
C ALA A 164 -0.70 -15.04 1.01
N ALA A 165 -0.85 -14.08 0.10
CA ALA A 165 -0.31 -14.15 -1.25
C ALA A 165 1.18 -13.73 -1.38
N ALA A 166 1.73 -13.00 -0.41
CA ALA A 166 3.12 -12.56 -0.43
C ALA A 166 4.09 -13.70 -0.12
N ASP A 167 5.24 -13.75 -0.78
CA ASP A 167 6.29 -14.74 -0.50
C ASP A 167 6.97 -14.43 0.83
N ASP A 168 7.34 -13.16 1.02
CA ASP A 168 7.90 -12.62 2.25
C ASP A 168 6.98 -11.58 2.90
N VAL A 169 6.87 -11.62 4.22
CA VAL A 169 6.15 -10.62 5.03
C VAL A 169 7.05 -10.12 6.14
N TYR A 170 7.25 -8.80 6.19
CA TYR A 170 8.00 -8.13 7.24
C TYR A 170 7.11 -7.22 8.07
N LEU A 171 7.20 -7.34 9.39
CA LEU A 171 6.69 -6.36 10.34
C LEU A 171 7.82 -5.41 10.73
N ILE A 172 7.64 -4.11 10.53
CA ILE A 172 8.64 -3.11 10.92
C ILE A 172 8.24 -2.44 12.22
N VAL A 173 9.11 -2.55 13.22
CA VAL A 173 8.94 -1.95 14.56
C VAL A 173 10.16 -1.09 14.87
N SER A 174 9.95 0.22 15.04
CA SER A 174 11.02 1.18 15.36
C SER A 174 12.23 1.12 14.41
N GLY A 175 11.98 0.91 13.11
CA GLY A 175 12.99 0.79 12.06
C GLY A 175 13.62 -0.60 11.94
N ILE A 176 13.23 -1.55 12.80
CA ILE A 176 13.80 -2.90 12.82
C ILE A 176 12.86 -3.85 12.06
N PRO A 177 13.34 -4.54 11.02
CA PRO A 177 12.55 -5.52 10.30
C PRO A 177 12.46 -6.84 11.09
N VAL A 178 11.23 -7.32 11.26
CA VAL A 178 10.91 -8.63 11.84
C VAL A 178 10.31 -9.50 10.75
N PRO A 179 11.01 -10.54 10.26
CA PRO A 179 10.41 -11.49 9.31
C PRO A 179 9.29 -12.27 9.99
N VAL A 180 8.11 -12.27 9.39
CA VAL A 180 6.90 -12.98 9.86
C VAL A 180 6.60 -14.17 8.97
N LYS A 181 6.82 -14.02 7.66
CA LYS A 181 6.77 -15.07 6.65
C LYS A 181 7.99 -14.90 5.77
N THR A 182 8.68 -15.97 5.46
CA THR A 182 9.77 -15.99 4.48
C THR A 182 9.61 -17.22 3.60
N SER A 183 9.80 -17.07 2.30
CA SER A 183 9.99 -18.21 1.42
C SER A 183 11.28 -18.94 1.82
N GLU A 184 11.18 -20.21 2.23
CA GLU A 184 12.33 -21.10 2.46
C GLU A 184 13.10 -21.39 1.16
#